data_AF-A0A7X2FS33-F1
#
_entry.id   AF-A0A7X2FS33-F1
#
_cell.length_a   1.000
_cell.length_b   1.000
_cell.length_c   1.000
_cell.angle_alpha   90.00
_cell.angle_beta   90.00
_cell.angle_gamma   90.00
#
_symmetry.space_group_name_H-M   'P 1'
#
loop_
_entity.id
_entity.type
_entity.pdbx_description
1 polymer ?
#
loop_
_entity_poly.entity_id
_entity_poly.type
_entity_poly.pdbx_seq_one_letter_code
_entity_poly.pdbx_strand_id
1 'polypeptide(L)'
;MAARLRRRIHLLLENTDQRNLWGRRLQSALIALILINVFCVIFESEPSIYADYSDAFTLIEILSVLIFTAEYAARVWISVEGTKARSARPLKTRLRYMLTPMALIDLASILPFWLQFITGVDLRVLRALRLLRIFKLTRYAPVVSLFLDVLREEAESIAAALFLLLVLMMVSSSLMFLAEHQAQPESFSTIPKTMWWAVVTLTTVGYGDVVPITAAGKIIAGVSTILGVGMVALPTGILLAGLQDQIHRRREAFRKRVNRMMMVGELSARKRAQLEKLREELGVDEDVAAEILSRLKAEEDRVCPHCGKPAKLKTIPDADDIP
;
A
#
# COMPACT_ATOMS: atom_id res chain seq x y z
N MET A 1 -13.18 7.57 34.43
CA MET A 1 -13.68 6.34 33.76
C MET A 1 -13.46 6.39 32.24
N ALA A 2 -13.84 7.48 31.56
CA ALA A 2 -13.67 7.66 30.11
C ALA A 2 -12.23 7.48 29.58
N ALA A 3 -11.20 7.96 30.30
CA ALA A 3 -9.81 7.80 29.88
C ALA A 3 -9.32 6.33 29.88
N ARG A 4 -9.77 5.52 30.85
CA ARG A 4 -9.45 4.08 30.90
C ARG A 4 -10.13 3.30 29.76
N LEU A 5 -11.38 3.63 29.46
CA LEU A 5 -12.12 3.05 28.34
C LEU A 5 -11.49 3.44 27.00
N ARG A 6 -11.16 4.72 26.81
CA ARG A 6 -10.49 5.24 25.61
C ARG A 6 -9.15 4.55 25.37
N ARG A 7 -8.33 4.36 26.40
CA ARG A 7 -7.05 3.64 26.29
C ARG A 7 -7.24 2.16 25.92
N ARG A 8 -8.26 1.48 26.43
CA ARG A 8 -8.59 0.09 26.05
C ARG A 8 -9.03 0.00 24.58
N ILE A 9 -9.88 0.92 24.12
CA ILE A 9 -10.34 0.95 22.72
C ILE A 9 -9.18 1.30 21.77
N HIS A 10 -8.31 2.23 22.18
CA HIS A 10 -7.09 2.56 21.44
C HIS A 10 -6.19 1.33 21.24
N LEU A 11 -5.98 0.54 22.31
CA LEU A 11 -5.22 -0.72 22.21
C LEU A 11 -5.91 -1.79 21.34
N LEU A 12 -7.23 -1.76 21.18
CA LEU A 12 -7.96 -2.70 20.33
C LEU A 12 -7.99 -2.28 18.85
N LEU A 13 -8.01 -0.98 18.55
CA LEU A 13 -8.19 -0.44 17.19
C LEU A 13 -6.88 0.03 16.52
N GLU A 14 -5.84 0.37 17.29
CA GLU A 14 -4.57 0.89 16.78
C GLU A 14 -3.35 0.04 17.14
N ASN A 15 -3.34 -0.65 18.28
CA ASN A 15 -2.18 -1.43 18.73
C ASN A 15 -2.41 -2.93 18.58
N THR A 16 -2.33 -3.43 17.34
CA THR A 16 -2.46 -4.85 17.02
C THR A 16 -1.18 -5.62 17.40
N ASP A 17 -0.80 -5.61 18.68
CA ASP A 17 0.12 -6.64 19.20
C ASP A 17 -0.48 -7.99 18.83
N GLN A 18 0.31 -8.87 18.21
CA GLN A 18 -0.15 -10.16 17.67
C GLN A 18 -0.84 -11.05 18.70
N ARG A 19 -0.68 -10.77 20.00
CA ARG A 19 -1.27 -11.51 21.13
C ARG A 19 -2.71 -11.13 21.46
N ASN A 20 -3.24 -10.00 20.98
CA ASN A 20 -4.63 -9.62 21.26
C ASN A 20 -5.59 -10.25 20.24
N LEU A 21 -6.05 -11.47 20.55
CA LEU A 21 -7.00 -12.24 19.73
C LEU A 21 -8.26 -11.44 19.36
N TRP A 22 -8.72 -10.55 20.25
CA TRP A 22 -9.90 -9.73 20.01
C TRP A 22 -9.67 -8.63 18.98
N GLY A 23 -8.50 -7.98 19.01
CA GLY A 23 -8.12 -7.00 17.99
C GLY A 23 -8.02 -7.64 16.61
N ARG A 24 -7.40 -8.82 16.52
CA ARG A 24 -7.32 -9.60 15.29
C ARG A 24 -8.70 -9.99 14.75
N ARG A 25 -9.58 -10.53 15.60
CA ARG A 25 -10.95 -10.89 15.20
C ARG A 25 -11.73 -9.68 14.69
N LEU A 26 -11.61 -8.54 15.36
CA LEU A 26 -12.26 -7.30 14.92
C LEU A 26 -11.73 -6.85 13.56
N GLN A 27 -10.42 -6.86 13.35
CA GLN A 27 -9.80 -6.54 12.07
C GLN A 27 -10.24 -7.50 10.97
N SER A 28 -10.20 -8.81 11.21
CA SER A 28 -10.68 -9.82 10.25
C SER A 28 -12.16 -9.65 9.93
N ALA A 29 -13.00 -9.31 10.92
CA ALA A 29 -14.41 -9.03 10.70
C ALA A 29 -14.63 -7.78 9.85
N LEU A 30 -13.87 -6.70 10.08
CA LEU A 30 -13.94 -5.48 9.27
C LEU A 30 -13.48 -5.71 7.83
N ILE A 31 -12.39 -6.46 7.63
CA ILE A 31 -11.93 -6.88 6.30
C ILE A 31 -13.00 -7.72 5.60
N ALA A 32 -13.55 -8.72 6.27
CA ALA A 32 -14.62 -9.55 5.71
C ALA A 32 -15.84 -8.72 5.32
N LEU A 33 -16.23 -7.75 6.16
CA LEU A 33 -17.33 -6.83 5.87
C LEU A 33 -17.04 -5.96 4.63
N ILE A 34 -15.82 -5.45 4.48
CA ILE A 34 -15.41 -4.71 3.27
C ILE A 34 -15.52 -5.60 2.03
N LEU A 35 -15.01 -6.83 2.09
CA LEU A 35 -15.08 -7.77 0.97
C LEU A 35 -16.53 -8.10 0.61
N ILE A 36 -17.38 -8.37 1.61
CA ILE A 36 -18.83 -8.58 1.40
C ILE A 36 -19.44 -7.37 0.68
N ASN A 37 -19.12 -6.14 1.09
CA ASN A 37 -19.64 -4.94 0.43
C ASN A 37 -19.18 -4.82 -1.03
N VAL A 38 -17.91 -5.15 -1.33
CA VAL A 38 -17.41 -5.16 -2.70
C VAL A 38 -18.16 -6.19 -3.55
N PHE A 39 -18.37 -7.41 -3.03
CA PHE A 39 -19.18 -8.42 -3.71
C PHE A 39 -20.64 -8.00 -3.89
N CYS A 40 -21.24 -7.33 -2.90
CA CYS A 40 -22.59 -6.77 -3.03
C CYS A 40 -22.66 -5.77 -4.20
N VAL A 41 -21.68 -4.87 -4.35
CA VAL A 41 -21.66 -3.93 -5.48
C VAL A 41 -21.54 -4.66 -6.83
N ILE A 42 -20.75 -5.73 -6.89
CA ILE A 42 -20.63 -6.56 -8.10
C ILE A 42 -21.96 -7.24 -8.44
N PHE A 43 -22.61 -7.88 -7.46
CA PHE A 43 -23.89 -8.57 -7.70
C PHE A 43 -25.07 -7.62 -7.89
N GLU A 44 -25.05 -6.43 -7.28
CA GLU A 44 -26.02 -5.36 -7.50
C GLU A 44 -25.98 -4.86 -8.96
N SER A 45 -24.85 -5.02 -9.65
CA SER A 45 -24.71 -4.62 -11.06
C SER A 45 -25.41 -5.57 -12.05
N GLU A 46 -25.77 -6.78 -11.61
CA GLU A 46 -26.48 -7.77 -12.42
C GLU A 46 -28.00 -7.66 -12.21
N PRO A 47 -28.79 -7.27 -13.23
CA PRO A 47 -30.22 -7.01 -13.07
C PRO A 47 -31.03 -8.20 -12.57
N SER A 48 -30.66 -9.41 -12.99
CA SER A 48 -31.36 -10.64 -12.58
C SER A 48 -31.23 -10.91 -11.07
N ILE A 49 -30.03 -10.72 -10.51
CA ILE A 49 -29.76 -10.89 -9.08
C ILE A 49 -30.37 -9.74 -8.27
N TYR A 50 -30.27 -8.50 -8.78
CA TYR A 50 -30.81 -7.34 -8.09
C TYR A 50 -32.33 -7.42 -7.89
N ALA A 51 -33.07 -7.94 -8.87
CA ALA A 51 -34.52 -8.08 -8.77
C ALA A 51 -34.97 -8.99 -7.62
N ASP A 52 -34.21 -10.05 -7.32
CA ASP A 52 -34.55 -11.03 -6.29
C ASP A 52 -34.02 -10.67 -4.89
N TYR A 53 -32.93 -9.89 -4.81
CA TYR A 53 -32.18 -9.65 -3.56
C TYR A 53 -31.99 -8.18 -3.18
N SER A 54 -32.73 -7.25 -3.79
CA SER A 54 -32.61 -5.79 -3.53
C SER A 54 -32.67 -5.42 -2.05
N ASP A 55 -33.57 -6.05 -1.30
CA ASP A 55 -33.77 -5.80 0.12
C ASP A 55 -32.60 -6.29 0.97
N ALA A 56 -32.03 -7.45 0.60
CA ALA A 56 -30.84 -7.99 1.26
C ALA A 56 -29.62 -7.09 1.04
N PHE A 57 -29.41 -6.59 -0.19
CA PHE A 57 -28.33 -5.64 -0.47
C PHE A 57 -28.49 -4.34 0.32
N THR A 58 -29.72 -3.81 0.39
CA THR A 58 -30.03 -2.61 1.16
C THR A 58 -29.79 -2.82 2.66
N LEU A 59 -30.17 -3.98 3.20
CA LEU A 59 -29.92 -4.33 4.59
C LEU A 59 -28.42 -4.42 4.90
N ILE A 60 -27.66 -5.11 4.05
CA ILE A 60 -26.20 -5.23 4.20
C ILE A 60 -25.53 -3.86 4.14
N GLU A 61 -25.95 -3.00 3.21
CA GLU A 61 -25.47 -1.62 3.08
C GLU A 61 -25.71 -0.81 4.36
N ILE A 62 -26.94 -0.84 4.91
CA ILE A 62 -27.27 -0.11 6.13
C ILE A 62 -26.44 -0.63 7.31
N LEU A 63 -26.39 -1.95 7.51
CA LEU A 63 -25.63 -2.55 8.61
C LEU A 63 -24.13 -2.24 8.49
N SER A 64 -23.57 -2.32 7.28
CA SER A 64 -22.14 -2.06 7.07
C SER A 64 -21.79 -0.60 7.29
N VAL A 65 -22.61 0.34 6.80
CA VAL A 65 -22.39 1.78 7.00
C VAL A 65 -22.52 2.15 8.47
N LEU A 66 -23.47 1.57 9.21
CA LEU A 66 -23.57 1.79 10.66
C LEU A 66 -22.31 1.33 11.39
N ILE A 67 -21.80 0.14 11.05
CA ILE A 67 -20.55 -0.39 11.62
C ILE A 67 -19.36 0.50 11.28
N PHE A 68 -19.19 0.90 10.00
CA PHE A 68 -18.09 1.78 9.58
C PHE A 68 -18.19 3.18 10.15
N THR A 69 -19.40 3.70 10.34
CA THR A 69 -19.63 5.00 10.99
C THR A 69 -19.24 4.93 12.47
N ALA A 70 -19.63 3.86 13.17
CA ALA A 70 -19.22 3.61 14.55
C ALA A 70 -17.70 3.44 14.68
N GLU A 71 -17.09 2.71 13.75
CA GLU A 71 -15.63 2.54 13.65
C GLU A 71 -14.93 3.90 13.48
N TYR A 72 -15.38 4.72 12.51
CA TYR A 72 -14.81 6.04 12.25
C TYR A 72 -14.96 6.97 13.47
N ALA A 73 -16.14 7.01 14.09
CA ALA A 73 -16.37 7.79 15.30
C ALA A 73 -15.49 7.35 16.46
N ALA A 74 -15.34 6.03 16.66
CA ALA A 74 -14.44 5.47 17.67
C ALA A 74 -12.99 5.89 17.43
N ARG A 75 -12.51 5.85 16.18
CA ARG A 75 -11.17 6.28 15.78
C ARG A 75 -10.92 7.77 16.04
N VAL A 76 -11.86 8.64 15.64
CA VAL A 76 -11.79 10.07 15.95
C VAL A 76 -11.76 10.30 17.47
N TRP A 77 -12.54 9.53 18.24
CA TRP A 77 -12.58 9.64 19.70
C TRP A 77 -11.26 9.26 20.38
N ILE A 78 -10.60 8.18 19.94
CA ILE A 78 -9.34 7.67 20.52
C ILE A 78 -8.09 8.42 20.05
N SER A 79 -8.15 9.14 18.93
CA SER A 79 -7.00 9.84 18.29
C SER A 79 -6.19 10.74 19.23
N VAL A 80 -6.77 11.18 20.35
CA VAL A 80 -6.14 12.02 21.37
C VAL A 80 -5.09 11.27 22.22
N GLU A 81 -5.13 9.93 22.28
CA GLU A 81 -4.18 9.12 23.06
C GLU A 81 -2.88 8.80 22.28
N GLY A 82 -2.92 8.80 20.94
CA GLY A 82 -1.80 8.38 20.09
C GLY A 82 -0.72 9.45 19.83
N THR A 83 -1.01 10.73 20.06
CA THR A 83 -0.03 11.80 19.80
C THR A 83 0.95 11.96 20.96
N LYS A 84 2.27 11.83 20.70
CA LYS A 84 3.36 12.17 21.64
C LYS A 84 3.22 13.59 22.24
N ALA A 85 2.46 14.48 21.58
CA ALA A 85 2.09 15.80 22.06
C ALA A 85 0.93 15.72 23.09
N ARG A 86 1.25 15.37 24.33
CA ARG A 86 0.31 15.35 25.47
C ARG A 86 -0.28 16.73 25.83
N SER A 87 0.16 17.82 25.18
CA SER A 87 -0.25 19.22 25.47
C SER A 87 -1.20 19.87 24.44
N ALA A 88 -1.61 19.17 23.36
CA ALA A 88 -2.52 19.77 22.38
C ALA A 88 -3.98 19.75 22.86
N ARG A 89 -4.74 20.84 22.58
CA ARG A 89 -6.19 20.92 22.85
C ARG A 89 -6.92 19.75 22.15
N PRO A 90 -7.75 18.95 22.85
CA PRO A 90 -8.36 17.73 22.31
C PRO A 90 -9.12 17.91 20.98
N LEU A 91 -9.81 19.04 20.82
CA LEU A 91 -10.58 19.35 19.59
C LEU A 91 -9.67 19.57 18.38
N LYS A 92 -8.53 20.24 18.56
CA LYS A 92 -7.57 20.47 17.46
C LYS A 92 -6.93 19.15 17.01
N THR A 93 -6.64 18.23 17.93
CA THR A 93 -6.10 16.90 17.61
C THR A 93 -7.09 16.09 16.79
N ARG A 94 -8.38 16.08 17.17
CA ARG A 94 -9.44 15.38 16.42
C ARG A 94 -9.61 15.95 15.02
N LEU A 95 -9.66 17.27 14.86
CA LEU A 95 -9.79 17.90 13.55
C LEU A 95 -8.59 17.59 12.65
N ARG A 96 -7.37 17.62 13.20
CA ARG A 96 -6.16 17.21 12.50
C ARG A 96 -6.21 15.74 12.08
N TYR A 97 -6.73 14.86 12.93
CA TYR A 97 -6.92 13.45 12.61
C TYR A 97 -7.89 13.25 11.44
N MET A 98 -9.03 13.95 11.43
CA MET A 98 -10.03 13.85 10.35
C MET A 98 -9.47 14.26 8.97
N LEU A 99 -8.44 15.10 8.94
CA LEU A 99 -7.75 15.53 7.72
C LEU A 99 -6.59 14.60 7.31
N THR A 100 -6.34 13.51 8.04
CA THR A 100 -5.34 12.52 7.62
C THR A 100 -5.85 11.69 6.45
N PRO A 101 -4.99 11.26 5.51
CA PRO A 101 -5.41 10.50 4.33
C PRO A 101 -6.26 9.26 4.67
N MET A 102 -5.89 8.54 5.72
CA MET A 102 -6.61 7.33 6.16
C MET A 102 -8.00 7.66 6.73
N ALA A 103 -8.14 8.76 7.46
CA ALA A 103 -9.44 9.20 7.98
C ALA A 103 -10.34 9.73 6.86
N LEU A 104 -9.77 10.37 5.84
CA LEU A 104 -10.50 10.79 4.64
C LEU A 104 -11.04 9.59 3.85
N ILE A 105 -10.27 8.51 3.72
CA ILE A 105 -10.75 7.24 3.12
C ILE A 105 -11.91 6.66 3.95
N ASP A 106 -11.76 6.61 5.28
CA ASP A 106 -12.83 6.14 6.16
C ASP A 106 -14.10 7.00 6.03
N LEU A 107 -13.97 8.33 5.93
CA LEU A 107 -15.08 9.24 5.71
C LEU A 107 -15.73 9.04 4.34
N ALA A 108 -14.93 8.99 3.26
CA ALA A 108 -15.41 8.77 1.89
C ALA A 108 -16.16 7.44 1.75
N SER A 109 -15.83 6.44 2.58
CA SER A 109 -16.46 5.12 2.58
C SER A 109 -17.91 5.12 3.10
N ILE A 110 -18.26 6.04 4.00
CA ILE A 110 -19.60 6.17 4.61
C ILE A 110 -20.40 7.34 4.01
N LEU A 111 -19.72 8.30 3.39
CA LEU A 111 -20.31 9.53 2.87
C LEU A 111 -21.45 9.32 1.86
N PRO A 112 -21.37 8.38 0.88
CA PRO A 112 -22.42 8.20 -0.11
C PRO A 112 -23.79 7.91 0.51
N PHE A 113 -23.84 7.02 1.50
CA PHE A 113 -25.07 6.66 2.20
C PHE A 113 -25.66 7.84 2.97
N TRP A 114 -24.83 8.53 3.77
CA TRP A 114 -25.29 9.67 4.56
C TRP A 114 -25.74 10.83 3.69
N LEU A 115 -25.08 11.08 2.56
CA LEU A 115 -25.48 12.12 1.62
C LEU A 115 -26.80 11.78 0.94
N GLN A 116 -26.99 10.53 0.51
CA GLN A 116 -28.26 10.07 -0.06
C GLN A 116 -29.40 10.16 0.98
N PHE A 117 -29.13 9.79 2.24
CA PHE A 117 -30.10 9.86 3.32
C PHE A 117 -30.55 11.30 3.63
N ILE A 118 -29.62 12.27 3.63
CA ILE A 118 -29.92 13.68 3.94
C ILE A 118 -30.59 14.39 2.76
N THR A 119 -30.09 14.17 1.53
CA THR A 119 -30.53 14.93 0.35
C THR A 119 -31.72 14.28 -0.36
N GLY A 120 -31.94 12.97 -0.16
CA GLY A 120 -32.93 12.19 -0.90
C GLY A 120 -32.60 11.98 -2.38
N VAL A 121 -31.46 12.48 -2.87
CA VAL A 121 -31.07 12.38 -4.28
C VAL A 121 -30.24 11.14 -4.51
N ASP A 122 -30.77 10.20 -5.28
CA ASP A 122 -30.03 9.02 -5.75
C ASP A 122 -29.20 9.39 -6.98
N LEU A 123 -27.98 9.87 -6.73
CA LEU A 123 -27.00 10.11 -7.78
C LEU A 123 -26.28 8.80 -8.09
N ARG A 124 -26.37 8.34 -9.35
CA ARG A 124 -25.64 7.16 -9.84
C ARG A 124 -24.13 7.21 -9.53
N VAL A 125 -23.56 8.42 -9.53
CA VAL A 125 -22.15 8.66 -9.17
C VAL A 125 -21.85 8.31 -7.72
N LEU A 126 -22.77 8.54 -6.78
CA LEU A 126 -22.59 8.18 -5.36
C LEU A 126 -22.51 6.67 -5.16
N ARG A 127 -23.16 5.88 -6.03
CA ARG A 127 -23.05 4.42 -5.99
C ARG A 127 -21.62 3.96 -6.34
N ALA A 128 -20.99 4.57 -7.35
CA ALA A 128 -19.60 4.28 -7.69
C ALA A 128 -18.63 4.64 -6.55
N LEU A 129 -18.92 5.69 -5.77
CA LEU A 129 -18.12 6.04 -4.59
C LEU A 129 -18.14 4.97 -3.49
N ARG A 130 -19.12 4.06 -3.46
CA ARG A 130 -19.12 2.92 -2.51
C ARG A 130 -17.90 2.01 -2.74
N LEU A 131 -17.38 1.93 -3.97
CA LEU A 131 -16.14 1.18 -4.26
C LEU A 131 -14.94 1.75 -3.51
N LEU A 132 -14.96 3.02 -3.10
CA LEU A 132 -13.87 3.61 -2.31
C LEU A 132 -13.67 2.90 -0.96
N ARG A 133 -14.68 2.16 -0.46
CA ARG A 133 -14.56 1.30 0.73
C ARG A 133 -13.43 0.29 0.60
N ILE A 134 -13.09 -0.16 -0.61
CA ILE A 134 -11.97 -1.09 -0.83
C ILE A 134 -10.64 -0.49 -0.36
N PHE A 135 -10.48 0.83 -0.44
CA PHE A 135 -9.28 1.52 0.03
C PHE A 135 -9.14 1.47 1.55
N LYS A 136 -10.19 1.15 2.33
CA LYS A 136 -10.03 0.87 3.77
C LYS A 136 -9.10 -0.31 4.04
N LEU A 137 -8.94 -1.24 3.08
CA LEU A 137 -7.99 -2.36 3.19
C LEU A 137 -6.54 -1.90 3.36
N THR A 138 -6.19 -0.71 2.86
CA THR A 138 -4.84 -0.13 3.05
C THR A 138 -4.45 0.01 4.52
N ARG A 139 -5.43 0.20 5.43
CA ARG A 139 -5.21 0.28 6.88
C ARG A 139 -4.82 -1.08 7.48
N TYR A 140 -5.30 -2.16 6.87
CA TYR A 140 -5.23 -3.50 7.41
C TYR A 140 -4.14 -4.36 6.76
N ALA A 141 -3.57 -3.88 5.66
CA ALA A 141 -2.51 -4.55 4.91
C ALA A 141 -1.19 -3.75 5.00
N PRO A 142 -0.27 -4.12 5.92
CA PRO A 142 1.03 -3.46 6.08
C PRO A 142 1.88 -3.42 4.79
N VAL A 143 1.68 -4.40 3.91
CA VAL A 143 2.34 -4.48 2.60
C VAL A 143 1.96 -3.27 1.72
N VAL A 144 0.74 -2.77 1.82
CA VAL A 144 0.30 -1.60 1.03
C VAL A 144 1.01 -0.34 1.51
N SER A 145 1.18 -0.14 2.82
CA SER A 145 1.97 1.00 3.32
C SER A 145 3.42 0.94 2.87
N LEU A 146 4.05 -0.24 2.92
CA LEU A 146 5.41 -0.45 2.42
C LEU A 146 5.52 -0.09 0.94
N PHE A 147 4.56 -0.52 0.12
CA PHE A 147 4.52 -0.19 -1.30
C PHE A 147 4.34 1.32 -1.56
N LEU A 148 3.47 1.97 -0.79
CA LEU A 148 3.27 3.43 -0.87
C LEU A 148 4.50 4.22 -0.43
N ASP A 149 5.25 3.71 0.55
CA ASP A 149 6.49 4.33 0.99
C ASP A 149 7.55 4.25 -0.12
N VAL A 150 7.70 3.09 -0.77
CA VAL A 150 8.57 2.94 -1.95
C VAL A 150 8.16 3.88 -3.08
N LEU A 151 6.86 3.99 -3.38
CA LEU A 151 6.35 4.92 -4.39
C LEU A 151 6.70 6.37 -4.11
N ARG A 152 6.70 6.78 -2.83
CA ARG A 152 7.05 8.15 -2.43
C ARG A 152 8.54 8.39 -2.50
N GLU A 153 9.34 7.42 -2.07
CA GLU A 153 10.81 7.50 -2.12
C GLU A 153 11.31 7.53 -3.58
N GLU A 154 10.68 6.74 -4.46
CA GLU A 154 11.05 6.63 -5.88
C GLU A 154 10.20 7.52 -6.81
N ALA A 155 9.46 8.49 -6.26
CA ALA A 155 8.50 9.30 -7.02
C ALA A 155 9.16 10.06 -8.19
N GLU A 156 10.38 10.57 -8.00
CA GLU A 156 11.13 11.28 -9.04
C GLU A 156 11.56 10.34 -10.17
N SER A 157 12.11 9.17 -9.82
CA SER A 157 12.49 8.12 -10.76
C SER A 157 11.31 7.63 -11.58
N ILE A 158 10.16 7.38 -10.92
CA ILE A 158 8.92 6.94 -11.57
C ILE A 158 8.34 8.04 -12.45
N ALA A 159 8.34 9.29 -11.99
CA ALA A 159 7.86 10.42 -12.79
C ALA A 159 8.69 10.61 -14.07
N ALA A 160 10.02 10.49 -13.97
CA ALA A 160 10.90 10.54 -15.13
C ALA A 160 10.61 9.40 -16.13
N ALA A 161 10.40 8.18 -15.63
CA ALA A 161 10.02 7.05 -16.48
C ALA A 161 8.65 7.27 -17.14
N LEU A 162 7.63 7.72 -16.41
CA LEU A 162 6.32 8.00 -17.00
C LEU A 162 6.37 9.14 -18.02
N PHE A 163 7.19 10.16 -17.78
CA PHE A 163 7.41 11.25 -18.72
C PHE A 163 8.04 10.76 -20.03
N LEU A 164 9.09 9.93 -19.95
CA LEU A 164 9.72 9.33 -21.13
C LEU A 164 8.74 8.43 -21.90
N LEU A 165 7.89 7.67 -21.21
CA LEU A 165 6.85 6.85 -21.84
C LEU A 165 5.84 7.72 -22.59
N LEU A 166 5.42 8.84 -21.99
CA LEU A 166 4.51 9.80 -22.63
C LEU A 166 5.12 10.41 -23.89
N VAL A 167 6.40 10.80 -23.84
CA VAL A 167 7.13 11.31 -25.01
C VAL A 167 7.20 10.24 -26.11
N LEU A 168 7.54 9.01 -25.76
CA LEU A 168 7.60 7.89 -26.71
C LEU A 168 6.23 7.62 -27.34
N MET A 169 5.14 7.68 -26.55
CA MET A 169 3.78 7.56 -27.04
C MET A 169 3.44 8.67 -28.04
N MET A 170 3.76 9.93 -27.72
CA MET A 170 3.47 11.06 -28.59
C MET A 170 4.22 10.97 -29.92
N VAL A 171 5.50 10.62 -29.89
CA VAL A 171 6.33 10.42 -31.09
C VAL A 171 5.81 9.24 -31.91
N SER A 172 5.60 8.08 -31.29
CA SER A 172 5.10 6.87 -31.98
C SER A 172 3.74 7.12 -32.63
N SER A 173 2.85 7.83 -31.94
CA SER A 173 1.51 8.13 -32.46
C SER A 173 1.55 9.08 -33.65
N SER A 174 2.43 10.08 -33.60
CA SER A 174 2.60 11.05 -34.68
C SER A 174 3.18 10.38 -35.93
N LEU A 175 4.22 9.55 -35.76
CA LEU A 175 4.80 8.78 -36.86
C LEU A 175 3.80 7.79 -37.45
N MET A 176 3.05 7.10 -36.60
CA MET A 176 2.04 6.14 -37.05
C MET A 176 0.91 6.82 -37.80
N PHE A 177 0.43 7.97 -37.32
CA PHE A 177 -0.54 8.79 -38.04
C PHE A 177 -0.03 9.17 -39.43
N LEU A 178 1.20 9.67 -39.54
CA LEU A 178 1.78 10.03 -40.84
C LEU A 178 1.92 8.84 -41.79
N ALA A 179 2.20 7.64 -41.27
CA ALA A 179 2.38 6.44 -42.08
C ALA A 179 1.05 5.79 -42.51
N GLU A 180 0.03 5.79 -41.65
CA GLU A 180 -1.20 5.00 -41.86
C GLU A 180 -2.42 5.84 -42.22
N HIS A 181 -2.45 7.16 -41.95
CA HIS A 181 -3.66 7.97 -42.11
C HIS A 181 -4.24 7.91 -43.54
N GLN A 182 -3.39 7.90 -44.57
CA GLN A 182 -3.87 7.81 -45.96
C GLN A 182 -4.46 6.44 -46.30
N ALA A 183 -3.92 5.36 -45.72
CA ALA A 183 -4.36 4.00 -45.97
C ALA A 183 -5.56 3.60 -45.11
N GLN A 184 -5.66 4.17 -43.90
CA GLN A 184 -6.64 3.85 -42.87
C GLN A 184 -7.14 5.12 -42.14
N PRO A 185 -7.86 6.02 -42.84
CA PRO A 185 -8.26 7.32 -42.30
C PRO A 185 -9.24 7.22 -41.14
N GLU A 186 -10.02 6.14 -41.02
CA GLU A 186 -10.94 5.97 -39.89
C GLU A 186 -10.19 5.57 -38.61
N SER A 187 -9.35 4.52 -38.70
CA SER A 187 -8.57 3.98 -37.58
C SER A 187 -7.49 4.94 -37.08
N PHE A 188 -6.82 5.64 -38.01
CA PHE A 188 -5.76 6.61 -37.71
C PHE A 188 -6.18 8.04 -38.09
N SER A 189 -7.36 8.46 -37.64
CA SER A 189 -7.98 9.74 -38.06
C SER A 189 -7.29 11.00 -37.52
N THR A 190 -6.78 10.97 -36.29
CA THR A 190 -6.05 12.10 -35.68
C THR A 190 -4.96 11.57 -34.76
N ILE A 191 -3.92 12.36 -34.51
CA ILE A 191 -2.83 11.97 -33.60
C ILE A 191 -3.37 11.52 -32.22
N PRO A 192 -4.29 12.24 -31.54
CA PRO A 192 -4.86 11.78 -30.27
C PRO A 192 -5.61 10.44 -30.35
N LYS A 193 -6.29 10.15 -31.47
CA LYS A 193 -6.93 8.84 -31.66
C LYS A 193 -5.89 7.75 -31.90
N THR A 194 -4.84 8.04 -32.67
CA THR A 194 -3.69 7.14 -32.84
C THR A 194 -2.95 6.86 -31.54
N MET A 195 -3.02 7.76 -30.54
CA MET A 195 -2.45 7.49 -29.22
C MET A 195 -3.05 6.26 -28.55
N TRP A 196 -4.30 5.87 -28.84
CA TRP A 196 -4.87 4.60 -28.36
C TRP A 196 -4.03 3.40 -28.82
N TRP A 197 -3.67 3.35 -30.11
CA TRP A 197 -2.77 2.33 -30.64
C TRP A 197 -1.42 2.34 -29.91
N ALA A 198 -0.84 3.52 -29.66
CA ALA A 198 0.43 3.64 -28.95
C ALA A 198 0.33 3.19 -27.48
N VAL A 199 -0.76 3.52 -26.76
CA VAL A 199 -1.03 3.03 -25.40
C VAL A 199 -1.01 1.50 -25.42
N VAL A 200 -1.86 0.89 -26.24
CA VAL A 200 -2.07 -0.57 -26.26
C VAL A 200 -0.81 -1.32 -26.71
N THR A 201 -0.05 -0.75 -27.64
CA THR A 201 1.19 -1.36 -28.16
C THR A 201 2.35 -1.20 -27.18
N LEU A 202 2.60 0.02 -26.68
CA LEU A 202 3.75 0.30 -25.79
C LEU A 202 3.57 -0.32 -24.40
N THR A 203 2.33 -0.52 -23.95
CA THR A 203 2.01 -1.25 -22.71
C THR A 203 1.89 -2.75 -22.90
N THR A 204 2.22 -3.26 -24.09
CA THR A 204 2.21 -4.70 -24.44
C THR A 204 0.85 -5.40 -24.29
N VAL A 205 -0.25 -4.63 -24.29
CA VAL A 205 -1.62 -5.18 -24.23
C VAL A 205 -2.02 -5.80 -25.56
N GLY A 206 -1.83 -5.06 -26.66
CA GLY A 206 -2.02 -5.57 -28.02
C GLY A 206 -3.42 -6.12 -28.33
N TYR A 207 -4.50 -5.36 -28.08
CA TYR A 207 -5.87 -5.79 -28.41
C TYR A 207 -6.08 -6.20 -29.87
N GLY A 208 -5.31 -5.60 -30.79
CA GLY A 208 -5.40 -5.89 -32.23
C GLY A 208 -6.62 -5.27 -32.93
N ASP A 209 -7.33 -4.37 -32.26
CA ASP A 209 -8.45 -3.59 -32.77
C ASP A 209 -8.02 -2.56 -33.83
N VAL A 210 -6.80 -2.03 -33.69
CA VAL A 210 -6.17 -1.13 -34.67
C VAL A 210 -4.73 -1.59 -34.93
N VAL A 211 -4.38 -1.86 -36.18
CA VAL A 211 -3.05 -2.31 -36.59
C VAL A 211 -2.58 -1.63 -37.90
N PRO A 212 -1.28 -1.34 -38.05
CA PRO A 212 -0.77 -0.77 -39.30
C PRO A 212 -0.78 -1.80 -40.44
N ILE A 213 -1.20 -1.37 -41.62
CA ILE A 213 -1.21 -2.21 -42.82
C ILE A 213 -0.07 -1.87 -43.78
N THR A 214 0.46 -0.65 -43.74
CA THR A 214 1.55 -0.20 -44.60
C THR A 214 2.89 -0.78 -44.16
N ALA A 215 3.85 -0.89 -45.09
CA ALA A 215 5.20 -1.33 -44.76
C ALA A 215 5.90 -0.38 -43.77
N ALA A 216 5.73 0.94 -43.96
CA ALA A 216 6.29 1.95 -43.07
C ALA A 216 5.67 1.86 -41.66
N GLY A 217 4.35 1.73 -41.56
CA GLY A 217 3.66 1.54 -40.28
C GLY A 217 4.10 0.27 -39.56
N LYS A 218 4.29 -0.85 -40.26
CA LYS A 218 4.80 -2.09 -39.66
C LYS A 218 6.23 -1.94 -39.10
N ILE A 219 7.10 -1.20 -39.80
CA ILE A 219 8.46 -0.90 -39.30
C ILE A 219 8.37 -0.03 -38.04
N ILE A 220 7.57 1.04 -38.07
CA ILE A 220 7.35 1.94 -36.92
C ILE A 220 6.82 1.13 -35.73
N ALA A 221 5.80 0.29 -35.93
CA ALA A 221 5.25 -0.55 -34.89
C ALA A 221 6.28 -1.53 -34.31
N GLY A 222 7.11 -2.14 -35.15
CA GLY A 222 8.19 -3.01 -34.69
C GLY A 222 9.17 -2.29 -33.76
N VAL A 223 9.64 -1.11 -34.18
CA VAL A 223 10.56 -0.28 -33.36
C VAL A 223 9.89 0.19 -32.08
N SER A 224 8.66 0.74 -32.17
CA SER A 224 7.89 1.18 -31.01
C SER A 224 7.67 0.05 -30.01
N THR A 225 7.37 -1.17 -30.46
CA THR A 225 7.17 -2.33 -29.57
C THR A 225 8.43 -2.66 -28.78
N ILE A 226 9.60 -2.70 -29.42
CA ILE A 226 10.89 -2.96 -28.74
C ILE A 226 11.17 -1.88 -27.68
N LEU A 227 10.96 -0.61 -28.03
CA LEU A 227 11.13 0.51 -27.09
C LEU A 227 10.11 0.44 -25.94
N GLY A 228 8.86 0.08 -26.22
CA GLY A 228 7.79 -0.06 -25.24
C GLY A 228 8.08 -1.11 -24.17
N VAL A 229 8.56 -2.29 -24.58
CA VAL A 229 8.96 -3.35 -23.64
C VAL A 229 10.05 -2.86 -22.68
N GLY A 230 11.07 -2.17 -23.20
CA GLY A 230 12.12 -1.56 -22.37
C GLY A 230 11.55 -0.51 -21.41
N MET A 231 10.56 0.27 -21.86
CA MET A 231 9.97 1.35 -21.07
C MET A 231 9.14 0.85 -19.89
N VAL A 232 8.33 -0.20 -20.09
CA VAL A 232 7.53 -0.83 -19.02
C VAL A 232 8.41 -1.52 -17.96
N ALA A 233 9.59 -2.00 -18.37
CA ALA A 233 10.55 -2.59 -17.44
C ALA A 233 11.13 -1.58 -16.43
N LEU A 234 11.22 -0.28 -16.78
CA LEU A 234 11.84 0.73 -15.92
C LEU A 234 11.06 0.97 -14.61
N PRO A 235 9.76 1.35 -14.60
CA PRO A 235 9.02 1.52 -13.35
C PRO A 235 8.99 0.24 -12.51
N THR A 236 8.85 -0.92 -13.17
CA THR A 236 8.86 -2.22 -12.50
C THR A 236 10.20 -2.48 -11.79
N GLY A 237 11.33 -2.21 -12.47
CA GLY A 237 12.67 -2.36 -11.91
C GLY A 237 12.95 -1.40 -10.76
N ILE A 238 12.52 -0.14 -10.88
CA ILE A 238 12.63 0.88 -9.82
C ILE A 238 11.85 0.42 -8.58
N LEU A 239 10.59 0.01 -8.74
CA LEU A 239 9.76 -0.46 -7.64
C LEU A 239 10.34 -1.71 -6.96
N LEU A 240 10.85 -2.66 -7.74
CA LEU A 240 11.46 -3.86 -7.21
C LEU A 240 12.72 -3.53 -6.40
N ALA A 241 13.60 -2.68 -6.94
CA ALA A 241 14.80 -2.24 -6.24
C ALA A 241 14.46 -1.50 -4.94
N GLY A 242 13.50 -0.58 -4.97
CA GLY A 242 13.06 0.15 -3.78
C GLY A 242 12.43 -0.77 -2.72
N LEU A 243 11.63 -1.76 -3.14
CA LEU A 243 11.09 -2.76 -2.21
C LEU A 243 12.18 -3.62 -1.58
N GLN A 244 13.17 -4.06 -2.38
CA GLN A 244 14.32 -4.81 -1.89
C GLN A 244 15.15 -3.97 -0.91
N ASP A 245 15.39 -2.70 -1.20
CA ASP A 245 16.12 -1.78 -0.32
C ASP A 245 15.39 -1.59 1.02
N GLN A 246 14.07 -1.35 0.99
CA GLN A 246 13.26 -1.24 2.20
C GLN A 246 13.29 -2.52 3.06
N ILE A 247 13.15 -3.69 2.43
CA ILE A 247 13.26 -4.97 3.14
C ILE A 247 14.66 -5.13 3.74
N HIS A 248 15.71 -4.78 2.99
CA HIS A 248 17.08 -4.88 3.46
C HIS A 248 17.35 -3.94 4.66
N ARG A 249 16.94 -2.68 4.58
CA ARG A 249 17.03 -1.69 5.67
C ARG A 249 16.32 -2.17 6.95
N ARG A 250 15.14 -2.76 6.83
CA ARG A 250 14.40 -3.33 7.97
C ARG A 250 15.17 -4.49 8.63
N ARG A 251 15.75 -5.39 7.82
CA ARG A 251 16.60 -6.49 8.32
C ARG A 251 17.86 -5.98 8.99
N GLU A 252 18.53 -4.98 8.42
CA GLU A 252 19.72 -4.37 9.03
C GLU A 252 19.40 -3.64 10.34
N ALA A 253 18.30 -2.88 10.37
CA ALA A 253 17.84 -2.19 11.57
C ALA A 253 17.57 -3.20 12.70
N PHE A 254 16.92 -4.32 12.37
CA PHE A 254 16.70 -5.42 13.31
C PHE A 254 18.04 -5.98 13.81
N ARG A 255 18.94 -6.37 12.90
CA ARG A 255 20.29 -6.90 13.26
C ARG A 255 21.07 -5.96 14.17
N LYS A 256 21.16 -4.67 13.83
CA LYS A 256 21.89 -3.65 14.63
C LYS A 256 21.29 -3.50 16.04
N ARG A 257 19.97 -3.59 16.18
CA ARG A 257 19.30 -3.48 17.48
C ARG A 257 19.45 -4.76 18.31
N VAL A 258 19.33 -5.93 17.67
CA VAL A 258 19.55 -7.23 18.30
C VAL A 258 20.98 -7.32 18.84
N ASN A 259 21.97 -6.99 18.00
CA ASN A 259 23.38 -6.99 18.39
C ASN A 259 23.62 -6.12 19.64
N ARG A 260 23.09 -4.89 19.66
CA ARG A 260 23.16 -4.02 20.85
C ARG A 260 22.51 -4.63 22.09
N MET A 261 21.39 -5.35 21.96
CA MET A 261 20.73 -5.99 23.09
C MET A 261 21.49 -7.21 23.64
N MET A 262 22.21 -7.93 22.77
CA MET A 262 23.04 -9.08 23.15
C MET A 262 24.31 -8.65 23.90
N MET A 263 24.90 -7.51 23.54
CA MET A 263 26.06 -6.96 24.25
C MET A 263 25.81 -6.68 25.75
N VAL A 264 24.56 -6.53 26.17
CA VAL A 264 24.18 -6.19 27.56
C VAL A 264 23.83 -7.45 28.36
N GLY A 265 24.68 -8.48 28.36
CA GLY A 265 24.45 -9.73 29.12
C GLY A 265 23.30 -10.60 28.61
N GLU A 266 22.98 -11.67 29.33
CA GLU A 266 22.13 -12.78 28.85
C GLU A 266 20.72 -12.38 28.36
N LEU A 267 20.21 -13.18 27.41
CA LEU A 267 18.86 -13.09 26.85
C LEU A 267 17.79 -13.51 27.87
N SER A 268 17.52 -12.64 28.84
CA SER A 268 16.40 -12.79 29.77
C SER A 268 15.05 -12.85 29.04
N ALA A 269 14.03 -13.43 29.68
CA ALA A 269 12.67 -13.51 29.12
C ALA A 269 12.10 -12.14 28.71
N ARG A 270 12.48 -11.05 29.39
CA ARG A 270 12.09 -9.68 29.03
C ARG A 270 12.71 -9.22 27.71
N LYS A 271 14.00 -9.51 27.47
CA LYS A 271 14.66 -9.17 26.21
C LYS A 271 14.09 -9.95 25.03
N ARG A 272 13.75 -11.23 25.21
CA ARG A 272 13.07 -12.02 24.18
C ARG A 272 11.74 -11.40 23.77
N ALA A 273 10.94 -10.93 24.74
CA ALA A 273 9.70 -10.21 24.44
C ALA A 273 9.94 -8.86 23.73
N GLN A 274 11.02 -8.13 24.08
CA GLN A 274 11.39 -6.90 23.38
C GLN A 274 11.87 -7.14 21.94
N LEU A 275 12.65 -8.21 21.71
CA LEU A 275 13.09 -8.62 20.37
C LEU A 275 11.91 -8.99 19.50
N GLU A 276 10.92 -9.71 20.06
CA GLU A 276 9.70 -10.05 19.34
C GLU A 276 8.91 -8.81 18.96
N LYS A 277 8.74 -7.87 19.89
CA LYS A 277 8.08 -6.58 19.61
C LYS A 277 8.81 -5.79 18.53
N LEU A 278 10.14 -5.76 18.57
CA LEU A 278 10.96 -5.08 17.57
C LEU A 278 10.84 -5.75 16.19
N ARG A 279 10.82 -7.08 16.14
CA ARG A 279 10.62 -7.86 14.90
C ARG A 279 9.28 -7.49 14.26
N GLU A 280 8.22 -7.45 15.07
CA GLU A 280 6.88 -7.05 14.64
C GLU A 280 6.85 -5.58 14.18
N GLU A 281 7.46 -4.67 14.92
CA GLU A 281 7.54 -3.23 14.57
C GLU A 281 8.26 -3.01 13.23
N LEU A 282 9.31 -3.77 12.94
CA LEU A 282 10.07 -3.70 11.69
C LEU A 282 9.48 -4.57 10.58
N GLY A 283 8.49 -5.41 10.87
CA GLY A 283 7.88 -6.34 9.91
C GLY A 283 8.87 -7.36 9.34
N VAL A 284 9.79 -7.86 10.17
CA VAL A 284 10.78 -8.87 9.76
C VAL A 284 10.18 -10.28 9.95
N ASP A 285 10.28 -11.12 8.94
CA ASP A 285 9.81 -12.51 9.01
C ASP A 285 10.49 -13.29 10.15
N GLU A 286 9.76 -14.22 10.75
CA GLU A 286 10.21 -15.01 11.89
C GLU A 286 11.46 -15.84 11.54
N ASP A 287 11.46 -16.47 10.36
CA ASP A 287 12.59 -17.26 9.86
C ASP A 287 13.85 -16.40 9.68
N VAL A 288 13.69 -15.20 9.12
CA VAL A 288 14.79 -14.25 8.91
C VAL A 288 15.33 -13.75 10.25
N ALA A 289 14.45 -13.46 11.22
CA ALA A 289 14.85 -13.06 12.55
C ALA A 289 15.62 -14.19 13.28
N ALA A 290 15.16 -15.43 13.15
CA ALA A 290 15.82 -16.61 13.70
C ALA A 290 17.21 -16.83 13.10
N GLU A 291 17.35 -16.65 11.78
CA GLU A 291 18.63 -16.71 11.06
C GLU A 291 19.61 -15.61 11.55
N ILE A 292 19.14 -14.37 11.71
CA ILE A 292 19.97 -13.27 12.22
C ILE A 292 20.46 -13.58 13.65
N LEU A 293 19.57 -14.09 14.50
CA LEU A 293 19.90 -14.46 15.88
C LEU A 293 20.90 -15.62 15.96
N SER A 294 20.74 -16.65 15.13
CA SER A 294 21.66 -17.80 15.11
C SER A 294 23.05 -17.39 14.62
N ARG A 295 23.13 -16.53 13.59
CA ARG A 295 24.39 -15.97 13.10
C ARG A 295 25.11 -15.12 14.15
N LEU A 296 24.39 -14.24 14.86
CA LEU A 296 25.00 -13.41 15.90
C LEU A 296 25.51 -14.23 17.08
N LYS A 297 24.80 -15.28 17.51
CA LYS A 297 25.30 -16.21 18.53
C LYS A 297 26.55 -16.95 18.07
N ALA A 298 26.56 -17.44 16.83
CA ALA A 298 27.73 -18.09 16.26
C ALA A 298 28.94 -17.15 16.15
N GLU A 299 28.72 -15.84 15.91
CA GLU A 299 29.77 -14.82 15.94
C GLU A 299 30.28 -14.55 17.37
N GLU A 300 29.40 -14.57 18.38
CA GLU A 300 29.76 -14.40 19.80
C GLU A 300 30.57 -15.60 20.34
N ASP A 301 30.22 -16.82 19.91
CA ASP A 301 30.91 -18.06 20.27
C ASP A 301 32.23 -18.29 19.52
N ARG A 302 32.59 -17.41 18.56
CA ARG A 302 33.87 -17.54 17.83
C ARG A 302 35.04 -17.31 18.77
N VAL A 303 35.99 -18.24 18.73
CA VAL A 303 37.23 -18.18 19.49
C VAL A 303 38.38 -17.90 18.53
N CYS A 304 39.29 -17.00 18.91
CA CYS A 304 40.46 -16.70 18.10
C CYS A 304 41.36 -17.96 17.95
N PRO A 305 41.63 -18.44 16.73
CA PRO A 305 42.43 -19.65 16.52
C PRO A 305 43.89 -19.49 16.96
N HIS A 306 44.39 -18.26 17.09
CA HIS A 306 45.77 -17.99 17.51
C HIS A 306 45.94 -17.91 19.04
N CYS A 307 44.92 -17.48 19.80
CA CYS A 307 45.07 -17.25 21.24
C CYS A 307 44.02 -17.91 22.12
N GLY A 308 43.03 -18.62 21.54
CA GLY A 308 42.02 -19.36 22.30
C GLY A 308 41.05 -18.48 23.10
N LYS A 309 41.10 -17.15 22.94
CA LYS A 309 40.19 -16.20 23.62
C LYS A 309 38.94 -15.95 22.78
N PRO A 310 37.76 -15.72 23.40
CA PRO A 310 36.57 -15.35 22.67
C PRO A 310 36.85 -14.08 21.86
N ALA A 311 36.45 -14.10 20.59
CA ALA A 311 36.56 -12.98 19.68
C ALA A 311 35.58 -11.90 20.13
N LYS A 312 35.94 -11.11 21.15
CA LYS A 312 35.15 -9.94 21.55
C LYS A 312 34.97 -9.07 20.32
N LEU A 313 33.70 -8.88 19.92
CA LEU A 313 33.30 -7.95 18.87
C LEU A 313 34.08 -6.64 19.06
N LYS A 314 34.95 -6.32 18.10
CA LYS A 314 35.54 -4.99 18.01
C LYS A 314 34.36 -4.04 17.86
N THR A 315 34.18 -3.16 18.85
CA THR A 315 33.27 -2.03 18.80
C THR A 315 33.43 -1.32 17.46
N ILE A 316 32.39 -1.29 16.64
CA ILE A 316 32.31 -0.32 15.54
C ILE A 316 32.14 1.02 16.25
N PRO A 317 33.08 1.98 16.11
CA PRO A 317 32.90 3.31 16.69
C PRO A 317 31.61 3.90 16.14
N ASP A 318 30.81 4.55 16.99
CA ASP A 318 29.69 5.34 16.51
C ASP A 318 30.23 6.42 15.55
N ALA A 319 29.49 6.73 14.48
CA ALA A 319 29.90 7.72 13.49
C ALA A 319 30.01 9.15 14.06
N ASP A 320 29.62 9.35 15.32
CA ASP A 320 29.74 10.58 16.09
C ASP A 320 31.08 10.71 16.84
N ASP A 321 31.96 9.70 16.79
CA ASP A 321 33.25 9.63 17.50
C ASP A 321 34.48 9.71 16.54
N ILE A 322 34.32 10.27 15.34
CA ILE A 322 35.46 10.60 14.46
C ILE A 322 35.80 12.09 14.64
N PRO A 323 37.03 12.45 15.05
CA PRO A 323 37.42 13.83 15.37
C PRO A 323 37.38 14.80 14.19
#